data_AF-A0A7C0X5C7-F1
#
_entry.id   AF-A0A7C0X5C7-F1
#
_cell.length_a   1.000
_cell.length_b   1.000
_cell.length_c   1.000
_cell.angle_alpha   90.00
_cell.angle_beta   90.00
_cell.angle_gamma   90.00
#
_symmetry.space_group_name_H-M   'P 1'
#
loop_
_entity.id
_entity.type
_entity.pdbx_description
1 polymer ?
#
loop_
_entity_poly.entity_id
_entity_poly.type
_entity_poly.pdbx_seq_one_letter_code
_entity_poly.pdbx_strand_id
1 'polypeptide(L)'
;MSDLEKLSEDKEKESILLAEIGALLHDMGKCVDAHIEKKAFDCSQGFRYNYRKLEDIRREAGMPNLLSPAPRLQILGEQVTIDQFVERSGFQWLIKTLKRCHGAAHIEKEETDETGKQSRQDTRLSSPFGIEGDHVSGLTALLKRLPWSDLQQREKFLPALREAFEQALGETRRPENEVTLWDWSLIVAALYKAALAGALLGYKPDPNELRWRLLSVRFDGLGFLSEAHRIPDLLGRKEALENALDKVKELLEVEYPLGTEIYRDENGSIYVVPGCQDENLQNLLDLKDENGHTLRELIREQFKRGLMKEQSEEPKEPIAGEIIPEIEVDEKPWWAQDPRWKTRQPGPRDEPPPIGDHLRTVATVPDLDALSESWQSLSKPEEVCTVCG
;
A
#
# COMPACT_ATOMS: atom_id res chain seq x y z
N MET A 1 -23.32 -8.65 12.89
CA MET A 1 -22.09 -8.50 12.11
C MET A 1 -21.08 -7.81 12.99
N SER A 2 -19.97 -8.48 13.30
CA SER A 2 -18.86 -7.83 14.01
C SER A 2 -18.24 -6.75 13.13
N ASP A 3 -17.33 -5.94 13.67
CA ASP A 3 -16.79 -4.82 12.89
C ASP A 3 -15.87 -5.28 11.77
N LEU A 4 -15.01 -6.27 12.03
CA LEU A 4 -14.12 -6.82 11.01
C LEU A 4 -14.88 -7.67 9.98
N GLU A 5 -15.99 -8.31 10.37
CA GLU A 5 -16.84 -9.09 9.46
C GLU A 5 -17.45 -8.22 8.33
N LYS A 6 -17.71 -6.94 8.60
CA LYS A 6 -18.14 -5.97 7.55
C LYS A 6 -17.10 -5.79 6.44
N LEU A 7 -15.84 -6.09 6.71
CA LEU A 7 -14.73 -5.95 5.76
C LEU A 7 -14.37 -7.28 5.10
N SER A 8 -14.59 -8.42 5.78
CA SER A 8 -14.23 -9.74 5.28
C SER A 8 -15.37 -10.47 4.55
N GLU A 9 -16.61 -9.98 4.63
CA GLU A 9 -17.74 -10.47 3.83
C GLU A 9 -17.34 -10.49 2.36
N ASP A 10 -17.44 -11.66 1.70
CA ASP A 10 -16.80 -11.90 0.40
C ASP A 10 -17.09 -10.82 -0.64
N LYS A 11 -18.33 -10.35 -0.73
CA LYS A 11 -18.73 -9.29 -1.66
C LYS A 11 -18.05 -7.95 -1.36
N GLU A 12 -18.00 -7.55 -0.10
CA GLU A 12 -17.41 -6.26 0.30
C GLU A 12 -15.88 -6.31 0.22
N LYS A 13 -15.29 -7.43 0.65
CA LYS A 13 -13.85 -7.72 0.50
C LYS A 13 -13.42 -7.66 -0.96
N GLU A 14 -14.06 -8.43 -1.85
CA GLU A 14 -13.77 -8.42 -3.29
C GLU A 14 -13.96 -7.02 -3.89
N SER A 15 -14.96 -6.27 -3.41
CA SER A 15 -15.20 -4.91 -3.87
C SER A 15 -14.09 -3.95 -3.44
N ILE A 16 -13.61 -4.01 -2.19
CA ILE A 16 -12.48 -3.19 -1.74
C ILE A 16 -11.21 -3.55 -2.52
N LEU A 17 -10.91 -4.83 -2.72
CA LEU A 17 -9.72 -5.27 -3.46
C LEU A 17 -9.78 -4.87 -4.94
N LEU A 18 -10.95 -4.95 -5.58
CA LEU A 18 -11.13 -4.43 -6.94
C LEU A 18 -11.01 -2.91 -6.99
N ALA A 19 -11.49 -2.21 -5.96
CA ALA A 19 -11.41 -0.76 -5.86
C ALA A 19 -9.96 -0.28 -5.65
N GLU A 20 -9.13 -1.04 -4.92
CA GLU A 20 -7.67 -0.84 -4.84
C GLU A 20 -7.05 -0.94 -6.24
N ILE A 21 -7.35 -1.98 -7.01
CA ILE A 21 -6.85 -2.14 -8.39
C ILE A 21 -7.30 -0.96 -9.26
N GLY A 22 -8.55 -0.53 -9.15
CA GLY A 22 -9.05 0.66 -9.84
C GLY A 22 -8.27 1.93 -9.47
N ALA A 23 -7.95 2.11 -8.19
CA ALA A 23 -7.16 3.25 -7.72
C ALA A 23 -5.71 3.17 -8.20
N LEU A 24 -5.08 1.99 -8.22
CA LEU A 24 -3.75 1.80 -8.79
C LEU A 24 -3.73 2.19 -10.28
N LEU A 25 -4.76 1.81 -11.03
CA LEU A 25 -4.88 2.07 -12.46
C LEU A 25 -5.30 3.52 -12.81
N HIS A 26 -5.64 4.38 -11.84
CA HIS A 26 -6.26 5.69 -12.13
C HIS A 26 -5.43 6.61 -13.06
N ASP A 27 -4.10 6.47 -13.04
CA ASP A 27 -3.16 7.22 -13.88
C ASP A 27 -2.42 6.29 -14.88
N MET A 28 -2.96 5.09 -15.17
CA MET A 28 -2.32 4.06 -16.01
C MET A 28 -1.88 4.53 -17.39
N GLY A 29 -2.51 5.58 -17.95
CA GLY A 29 -2.09 6.17 -19.22
C GLY A 29 -0.69 6.78 -19.17
N LYS A 30 -0.09 6.97 -17.99
CA LYS A 30 1.33 7.33 -17.88
C LYS A 30 2.25 6.17 -18.32
N CYS A 31 1.79 4.92 -18.25
CA CYS A 31 2.48 3.73 -18.75
C CYS A 31 2.21 3.51 -20.26
N VAL A 32 2.42 4.55 -21.07
CA VAL A 32 2.31 4.52 -22.54
C VAL A 32 3.42 5.40 -23.09
N ASP A 33 4.12 4.95 -24.14
CA ASP A 33 5.26 5.70 -24.71
C ASP A 33 4.85 7.09 -25.23
N ALA A 34 3.60 7.23 -25.70
CA ALA A 34 3.00 8.51 -26.06
C ALA A 34 2.93 9.50 -24.89
N HIS A 35 2.91 9.03 -23.63
CA HIS A 35 3.01 9.91 -22.47
C HIS A 35 4.37 10.60 -22.39
N ILE A 36 5.45 9.83 -22.58
CA ILE A 36 6.82 10.32 -22.60
C ILE A 36 7.00 11.33 -23.74
N GLU A 37 6.56 10.98 -24.95
CA GLU A 37 6.59 11.89 -26.09
C GLU A 37 5.79 13.17 -25.83
N LYS A 38 4.63 13.07 -25.17
CA LYS A 38 3.79 14.24 -24.89
C LYS A 38 4.41 15.20 -23.88
N LYS A 39 5.19 14.67 -22.93
CA LYS A 39 5.79 15.43 -21.83
C LYS A 39 7.18 15.98 -22.14
N ALA A 40 7.83 15.43 -23.15
CA ALA A 40 9.15 15.86 -23.57
C ALA A 40 9.18 17.32 -24.06
N PHE A 41 10.31 18.01 -23.89
CA PHE A 41 10.45 19.40 -24.36
C PHE A 41 10.53 19.49 -25.90
N ASP A 42 10.97 18.43 -26.57
CA ASP A 42 11.09 18.29 -28.02
C ASP A 42 9.86 17.59 -28.65
N CYS A 43 8.72 17.59 -27.95
CA CYS A 43 7.45 17.07 -28.44
C CYS A 43 7.03 17.73 -29.77
N SER A 44 6.67 16.91 -30.76
CA SER A 44 6.25 17.40 -32.08
C SER A 44 5.04 18.34 -31.99
N GLN A 45 5.08 19.44 -32.74
CA GLN A 45 3.95 20.38 -32.79
C GLN A 45 2.69 19.66 -33.27
N GLY A 46 1.61 19.75 -32.48
CA GLY A 46 0.34 19.11 -32.79
C GLY A 46 0.20 17.67 -32.29
N PHE A 47 1.21 17.09 -31.65
CA PHE A 47 1.08 15.77 -31.02
C PHE A 47 0.04 15.81 -29.87
N ARG A 48 -0.92 14.88 -29.94
CA ARG A 48 -2.06 14.81 -29.00
C ARG A 48 -2.10 13.45 -28.35
N TYR A 49 -1.95 13.46 -27.03
CA TYR A 49 -2.17 12.33 -26.17
C TYR A 49 -2.64 12.86 -24.81
N ASN A 50 -3.68 12.27 -24.26
CA ASN A 50 -4.14 12.55 -22.90
C ASN A 50 -4.19 11.24 -22.11
N TYR A 51 -3.30 11.11 -21.15
CA TYR A 51 -3.20 9.94 -20.28
C TYR A 51 -4.44 9.69 -19.40
N ARG A 52 -5.36 10.66 -19.32
CA ARG A 52 -6.65 10.55 -18.60
C ARG A 52 -7.81 10.15 -19.52
N LYS A 53 -7.55 9.96 -20.81
CA LYS A 53 -8.57 9.57 -21.80
C LYS A 53 -8.37 8.13 -22.20
N LEU A 54 -9.32 7.26 -21.85
CA LEU A 54 -9.20 5.85 -22.16
C LEU A 54 -9.18 5.58 -23.67
N GLU A 55 -9.86 6.41 -24.46
CA GLU A 55 -9.79 6.39 -25.93
C GLU A 55 -8.36 6.57 -26.47
N ASP A 56 -7.57 7.45 -25.86
CA ASP A 56 -6.19 7.70 -26.27
C ASP A 56 -5.32 6.51 -25.86
N ILE A 57 -5.47 6.00 -24.64
CA ILE A 57 -4.74 4.81 -24.17
C ILE A 57 -5.02 3.61 -25.08
N ARG A 58 -6.31 3.33 -25.39
CA ARG A 58 -6.75 2.24 -26.27
C ARG A 58 -6.14 2.36 -27.66
N ARG A 59 -6.09 3.58 -28.22
CA ARG A 59 -5.51 3.84 -29.54
C ARG A 59 -4.01 3.60 -29.56
N GLU A 60 -3.26 4.20 -28.63
CA GLU A 60 -1.79 4.05 -28.57
C GLU A 60 -1.39 2.60 -28.26
N ALA A 61 -2.14 1.93 -27.38
CA ALA A 61 -1.96 0.52 -27.12
C ALA A 61 -2.49 -0.38 -28.24
N GLY A 62 -3.22 0.11 -29.25
CA GLY A 62 -3.87 -0.77 -30.24
C GLY A 62 -4.78 -1.83 -29.61
N MET A 63 -5.40 -1.52 -28.47
CA MET A 63 -6.27 -2.40 -27.69
C MET A 63 -7.66 -1.76 -27.60
N PRO A 64 -8.51 -1.85 -28.64
CA PRO A 64 -9.80 -1.15 -28.68
C PRO A 64 -10.77 -1.57 -27.56
N ASN A 65 -10.61 -2.79 -27.04
CA ASN A 65 -11.43 -3.36 -25.97
C ASN A 65 -10.70 -3.40 -24.62
N LEU A 66 -9.63 -2.62 -24.41
CA LEU A 66 -8.96 -2.54 -23.10
C LEU A 66 -10.00 -2.15 -22.03
N LEU A 67 -10.05 -2.91 -20.93
CA LEU A 67 -11.05 -2.81 -19.86
C LEU A 67 -12.50 -3.07 -20.33
N SER A 68 -12.72 -3.78 -21.44
CA SER A 68 -14.05 -4.13 -21.93
C SER A 68 -14.19 -5.64 -22.23
N PRO A 69 -15.04 -6.38 -21.50
CA PRO A 69 -15.86 -5.93 -20.36
C PRO A 69 -15.05 -5.92 -19.05
N ALA A 70 -14.86 -4.76 -18.43
CA ALA A 70 -14.36 -4.69 -17.06
C ALA A 70 -15.50 -4.99 -16.05
N PRO A 71 -15.17 -5.63 -14.91
CA PRO A 71 -16.10 -5.76 -13.80
C PRO A 71 -16.57 -4.38 -13.31
N ARG A 72 -17.81 -4.32 -12.83
CA ARG A 72 -18.36 -3.13 -12.16
C ARG A 72 -18.12 -3.26 -10.67
N LEU A 73 -17.45 -2.28 -10.09
CA LEU A 73 -17.35 -2.14 -8.64
C LEU A 73 -18.72 -1.77 -8.07
N GLN A 74 -19.18 -2.51 -7.06
CA GLN A 74 -20.45 -2.29 -6.38
C GLN A 74 -20.23 -2.29 -4.87
N ILE A 75 -20.15 -1.11 -4.26
CA ILE A 75 -19.84 -0.95 -2.85
C ILE A 75 -20.58 0.27 -2.31
N LEU A 76 -20.99 0.27 -1.05
CA LEU A 76 -21.65 1.41 -0.39
C LEU A 76 -22.90 1.93 -1.14
N GLY A 77 -23.62 1.04 -1.84
CA GLY A 77 -24.80 1.38 -2.64
C GLY A 77 -24.50 2.11 -3.96
N GLU A 78 -23.23 2.28 -4.33
CA GLU A 78 -22.80 2.92 -5.57
C GLU A 78 -22.26 1.87 -6.56
N GLN A 79 -22.39 2.18 -7.86
CA GLN A 79 -21.83 1.38 -8.94
C GLN A 79 -20.96 2.24 -9.84
N VAL A 80 -19.72 1.79 -10.07
CA VAL A 80 -18.72 2.49 -10.90
C VAL A 80 -17.91 1.49 -11.72
N THR A 81 -17.41 1.92 -12.88
CA THR A 81 -16.50 1.11 -13.72
C THR A 81 -15.04 1.51 -13.51
N ILE A 82 -14.10 0.64 -13.86
CA ILE A 82 -12.67 0.98 -13.86
C ILE A 82 -12.37 2.12 -14.87
N ASP A 83 -13.10 2.20 -15.98
CA ASP A 83 -13.01 3.32 -16.92
C ASP A 83 -13.24 4.67 -16.21
N GLN A 84 -14.20 4.75 -15.27
CA GLN A 84 -14.46 5.96 -14.50
C GLN A 84 -13.34 6.31 -13.53
N PHE A 85 -12.56 5.34 -13.04
CA PHE A 85 -11.37 5.61 -12.24
C PHE A 85 -10.29 6.27 -13.09
N VAL A 86 -10.00 5.72 -14.27
CA VAL A 86 -8.98 6.24 -15.20
C VAL A 86 -9.34 7.66 -15.67
N GLU A 87 -10.59 7.85 -16.08
CA GLU A 87 -11.07 9.15 -16.57
C GLU A 87 -11.40 10.13 -15.43
N ARG A 88 -11.48 9.64 -14.19
CA ARG A 88 -11.99 10.37 -13.02
C ARG A 88 -13.34 11.02 -13.31
N SER A 89 -14.20 10.32 -14.05
CA SER A 89 -15.49 10.81 -14.53
C SER A 89 -16.62 10.29 -13.63
N GLY A 90 -17.38 11.21 -13.02
CA GLY A 90 -18.47 10.85 -12.11
C GLY A 90 -18.66 11.82 -10.95
N PHE A 91 -19.85 11.74 -10.34
CA PHE A 91 -20.28 12.51 -9.17
C PHE A 91 -20.55 11.64 -7.93
N GLN A 92 -20.45 10.32 -8.11
CA GLN A 92 -20.49 9.30 -7.06
C GLN A 92 -19.45 9.59 -5.99
N TRP A 93 -19.75 9.24 -4.74
CA TRP A 93 -18.82 9.40 -3.63
C TRP A 93 -17.51 8.67 -3.90
N LEU A 94 -17.56 7.45 -4.48
CA LEU A 94 -16.37 6.68 -4.86
C LEU A 94 -15.38 7.47 -5.76
N ILE A 95 -15.88 8.11 -6.82
CA ILE A 95 -15.01 8.88 -7.74
C ILE A 95 -14.52 10.18 -7.09
N LYS A 96 -15.32 10.82 -6.24
CA LYS A 96 -14.89 12.00 -5.48
C LYS A 96 -13.83 11.65 -4.44
N THR A 97 -13.97 10.52 -3.77
CA THR A 97 -12.98 9.97 -2.83
C THR A 97 -11.67 9.66 -3.54
N LEU A 98 -11.70 9.03 -4.72
CA LEU A 98 -10.49 8.83 -5.53
C LEU A 98 -9.79 10.17 -5.87
N LYS A 99 -10.55 11.18 -6.27
CA LYS A 99 -10.01 12.53 -6.55
C LYS A 99 -9.39 13.16 -5.30
N ARG A 100 -10.03 12.98 -4.14
CA ARG A 100 -9.48 13.43 -2.87
C ARG A 100 -8.17 12.74 -2.55
N CYS A 101 -8.10 11.41 -2.66
CA CYS A 101 -6.90 10.61 -2.38
C CYS A 101 -5.75 11.00 -3.32
N HIS A 102 -6.05 11.20 -4.61
CA HIS A 102 -5.09 11.75 -5.57
C HIS A 102 -4.55 13.12 -5.13
N GLY A 103 -5.42 14.01 -4.63
CA GLY A 103 -5.03 15.30 -4.07
C GLY A 103 -4.18 15.18 -2.80
N ALA A 104 -4.59 14.34 -1.86
CA ALA A 104 -3.89 14.09 -0.60
C ALA A 104 -2.43 13.64 -0.82
N ALA A 105 -2.21 12.79 -1.84
CA ALA A 105 -0.88 12.26 -2.18
C ALA A 105 0.09 13.31 -2.77
N HIS A 106 -0.37 14.52 -3.14
CA HIS A 106 0.48 15.58 -3.70
C HIS A 106 1.21 16.44 -2.64
N ILE A 107 1.24 16.04 -1.37
CA ILE A 107 1.75 16.90 -0.28
C ILE A 107 3.20 17.39 -0.49
N GLU A 108 4.02 16.62 -1.20
CA GLU A 108 5.43 16.96 -1.47
C GLU A 108 5.64 17.78 -2.75
N LYS A 109 4.60 17.96 -3.58
CA LYS A 109 4.72 18.77 -4.81
C LYS A 109 4.54 20.25 -4.50
N GLU A 110 5.61 20.89 -4.04
CA GLU A 110 5.71 22.35 -4.23
C GLU A 110 5.74 22.63 -5.73
N GLU A 111 4.91 23.56 -6.22
CA GLU A 111 4.80 23.86 -7.66
C GLU A 111 6.17 24.29 -8.21
N THR A 112 6.90 23.36 -8.83
CA THR A 112 8.04 23.71 -9.68
C THR A 112 7.52 24.42 -10.91
N ASP A 113 8.28 25.41 -11.39
CA ASP A 113 8.08 25.97 -12.71
C ASP A 113 8.07 24.83 -13.77
N GLU A 114 7.52 25.06 -14.97
CA GLU A 114 7.48 24.02 -16.03
C GLU A 114 8.88 23.62 -16.56
N THR A 115 9.95 23.94 -15.83
CA THR A 115 11.33 23.56 -16.11
C THR A 115 11.56 22.07 -15.85
N GLY A 116 12.77 21.59 -16.17
CA GLY A 116 13.15 20.19 -15.92
C GLY A 116 12.56 19.17 -16.89
N LYS A 117 11.80 19.58 -17.91
CA LYS A 117 11.34 18.68 -18.99
C LYS A 117 12.53 17.97 -19.62
N GLN A 118 12.40 16.66 -19.80
CA GLN A 118 13.39 15.81 -20.42
C GLN A 118 13.15 15.71 -21.94
N SER A 119 14.14 15.22 -22.70
CA SER A 119 13.94 14.97 -24.14
C SER A 119 13.21 13.65 -24.35
N ARG A 120 12.57 13.48 -25.50
CA ARG A 120 11.88 12.24 -25.85
C ARG A 120 12.82 11.04 -25.82
N GLN A 121 14.06 11.21 -26.28
CA GLN A 121 15.04 10.13 -26.42
C GLN A 121 15.90 9.91 -25.16
N ASP A 122 15.74 10.76 -24.15
CA ASP A 122 16.55 10.75 -22.92
C ASP A 122 15.69 11.09 -21.68
N THR A 123 14.45 10.61 -21.65
CA THR A 123 13.65 10.64 -20.43
C THR A 123 14.06 9.49 -19.52
N ARG A 124 14.49 9.79 -18.30
CA ARG A 124 15.02 8.83 -17.32
C ARG A 124 14.30 8.93 -16.00
N LEU A 125 14.27 7.82 -15.27
CA LEU A 125 13.98 7.80 -13.83
C LEU A 125 15.29 8.11 -13.08
N SER A 126 15.20 8.94 -12.04
CA SER A 126 16.31 9.22 -11.13
C SER A 126 16.08 8.56 -9.77
N SER A 127 17.11 8.41 -8.96
CA SER A 127 16.96 8.11 -7.54
C SER A 127 16.93 9.40 -6.73
N PRO A 128 16.50 9.35 -5.45
CA PRO A 128 16.62 10.48 -4.52
C PRO A 128 18.05 10.99 -4.29
N PHE A 129 19.05 10.23 -4.74
CA PHE A 129 20.47 10.61 -4.69
C PHE A 129 21.00 11.11 -6.04
N GLY A 130 20.12 11.37 -7.01
CA GLY A 130 20.48 11.88 -8.34
C GLY A 130 21.13 10.86 -9.28
N ILE A 131 20.98 9.57 -9.01
CA ILE A 131 21.48 8.51 -9.90
C ILE A 131 20.41 8.22 -10.94
N GLU A 132 20.73 8.36 -12.22
CA GLU A 132 19.77 8.09 -13.30
C GLU A 132 19.91 6.70 -13.88
N GLY A 133 18.77 6.06 -14.14
CA GLY A 133 18.69 4.81 -14.86
C GLY A 133 18.78 4.97 -16.38
N ASP A 134 18.42 3.89 -17.08
CA ASP A 134 18.31 3.89 -18.54
C ASP A 134 17.14 4.75 -19.04
N HIS A 135 17.14 5.03 -20.33
CA HIS A 135 16.04 5.73 -20.98
C HIS A 135 14.75 4.91 -20.89
N VAL A 136 13.69 5.53 -20.36
CA VAL A 136 12.37 4.93 -20.22
C VAL A 136 11.68 4.82 -21.58
N SER A 137 11.44 3.58 -22.01
CA SER A 137 10.77 3.23 -23.27
C SER A 137 10.12 1.86 -23.19
N GLY A 138 9.27 1.51 -24.16
CA GLY A 138 8.59 0.21 -24.21
C GLY A 138 7.39 0.10 -23.25
N LEU A 139 6.95 1.21 -22.67
CA LEU A 139 5.85 1.24 -21.69
C LEU A 139 4.55 0.69 -22.27
N THR A 140 4.27 1.00 -23.54
CA THR A 140 3.07 0.51 -24.23
C THR A 140 3.06 -1.02 -24.32
N ALA A 141 4.24 -1.64 -24.49
CA ALA A 141 4.36 -3.09 -24.54
C ALA A 141 4.16 -3.74 -23.17
N LEU A 142 4.63 -3.10 -22.10
CA LEU A 142 4.39 -3.55 -20.72
C LEU A 142 2.91 -3.50 -20.38
N LEU A 143 2.24 -2.39 -20.68
CA LEU A 143 0.80 -2.24 -20.46
C LEU A 143 -0.02 -3.32 -21.19
N LYS A 144 0.36 -3.67 -22.42
CA LYS A 144 -0.28 -4.73 -23.22
C LYS A 144 -0.15 -6.12 -22.58
N ARG A 145 0.95 -6.39 -21.88
CA ARG A 145 1.26 -7.70 -21.30
C ARG A 145 0.53 -7.95 -19.98
N LEU A 146 -0.07 -6.93 -19.38
CA LEU A 146 -0.83 -7.09 -18.16
C LEU A 146 -1.95 -8.14 -18.35
N PRO A 147 -2.20 -9.01 -17.34
CA PRO A 147 -3.19 -10.06 -17.43
C PRO A 147 -4.61 -9.50 -17.22
N TRP A 148 -5.10 -8.72 -18.19
CA TRP A 148 -6.38 -8.01 -18.09
C TRP A 148 -7.61 -8.90 -17.84
N SER A 149 -7.54 -10.18 -18.21
CA SER A 149 -8.56 -11.18 -17.89
C SER A 149 -8.66 -11.50 -16.40
N ASP A 150 -7.57 -11.30 -15.66
CA ASP A 150 -7.43 -11.65 -14.25
C ASP A 150 -7.54 -10.41 -13.35
N LEU A 151 -8.20 -9.34 -13.82
CA LEU A 151 -8.32 -8.06 -13.08
C LEU A 151 -8.96 -8.21 -11.69
N GLN A 152 -9.79 -9.23 -11.47
CA GLN A 152 -10.40 -9.52 -10.16
C GLN A 152 -9.55 -10.45 -9.29
N GLN A 153 -8.49 -11.05 -9.84
CA GLN A 153 -7.55 -11.94 -9.15
C GLN A 153 -6.32 -11.13 -8.75
N ARG A 154 -6.42 -10.43 -7.61
CA ARG A 154 -5.41 -9.48 -7.11
C ARG A 154 -4.02 -10.10 -7.08
N GLU A 155 -3.90 -11.34 -6.61
CA GLU A 155 -2.66 -12.11 -6.48
C GLU A 155 -1.96 -12.37 -7.83
N LYS A 156 -2.70 -12.39 -8.94
CA LYS A 156 -2.13 -12.53 -10.29
C LYS A 156 -1.88 -11.18 -10.95
N PHE A 157 -2.80 -10.24 -10.78
CA PHE A 157 -2.74 -8.95 -11.48
C PHE A 157 -1.72 -8.00 -10.87
N LEU A 158 -1.68 -7.93 -9.53
CA LEU A 158 -0.87 -6.94 -8.81
C LEU A 158 0.64 -7.08 -9.05
N PRO A 159 1.25 -8.29 -9.06
CA PRO A 159 2.67 -8.43 -9.38
C PRO A 159 3.02 -7.96 -10.79
N ALA A 160 2.20 -8.30 -11.80
CA ALA A 160 2.39 -7.86 -13.18
C ALA A 160 2.22 -6.34 -13.32
N LEU A 161 1.25 -5.77 -12.60
CA LEU A 161 1.03 -4.32 -12.58
C LEU A 161 2.24 -3.59 -11.99
N ARG A 162 2.76 -4.09 -10.86
CA ARG A 162 3.95 -3.56 -10.20
C ARG A 162 5.15 -3.56 -11.13
N GLU A 163 5.46 -4.70 -11.76
CA GLU A 163 6.57 -4.82 -12.72
C GLU A 163 6.47 -3.79 -13.87
N ALA A 164 5.26 -3.56 -14.39
CA ALA A 164 5.03 -2.59 -15.45
C ALA A 164 5.13 -1.13 -14.95
N PHE A 165 4.63 -0.84 -13.76
CA PHE A 165 4.53 0.53 -13.24
C PHE A 165 5.82 1.01 -12.58
N GLU A 166 6.68 0.11 -12.07
CA GLU A 166 8.03 0.44 -11.61
C GLU A 166 8.93 0.96 -12.75
N GLN A 167 8.61 0.60 -14.00
CA GLN A 167 9.32 1.09 -15.19
C GLN A 167 8.79 2.43 -15.73
N ALA A 168 7.60 2.86 -15.29
CA ALA A 168 6.97 4.10 -15.72
C ALA A 168 7.20 5.22 -14.69
N LEU A 169 7.14 6.48 -15.12
CA LEU A 169 7.34 7.63 -14.24
C LEU A 169 6.03 8.17 -13.67
N GLY A 170 6.04 8.50 -12.38
CA GLY A 170 4.99 9.30 -11.75
C GLY A 170 5.04 10.75 -12.26
N GLU A 171 6.24 11.28 -12.47
CA GLU A 171 6.54 12.59 -13.07
C GLU A 171 7.75 12.50 -14.01
N THR A 172 7.70 13.22 -15.12
CA THR A 172 8.70 13.17 -16.19
C THR A 172 9.78 14.24 -16.11
N ARG A 173 9.66 15.19 -15.18
CA ARG A 173 10.55 16.36 -15.06
C ARG A 173 11.58 16.16 -13.96
N ARG A 174 12.82 16.64 -14.18
CA ARG A 174 13.84 16.74 -13.14
C ARG A 174 13.56 17.91 -12.19
N PRO A 175 13.81 17.79 -10.88
CA PRO A 175 14.28 16.59 -10.16
C PRO A 175 13.13 15.66 -9.67
N GLU A 176 11.87 15.96 -9.99
CA GLU A 176 10.69 15.18 -9.53
C GLU A 176 10.57 13.77 -10.14
N ASN A 177 11.40 13.42 -11.11
CA ASN A 177 11.41 12.13 -11.81
C ASN A 177 12.06 11.01 -10.98
N GLU A 178 11.98 11.10 -9.65
CA GLU A 178 12.47 10.10 -8.70
C GLU A 178 11.40 9.11 -8.25
N VAL A 179 10.13 9.41 -8.53
CA VAL A 179 8.98 8.60 -8.12
C VAL A 179 8.46 7.80 -9.31
N THR A 180 8.38 6.48 -9.15
CA THR A 180 7.78 5.60 -10.17
C THR A 180 6.27 5.81 -10.25
N LEU A 181 5.65 5.33 -11.34
CA LEU A 181 4.20 5.29 -11.42
C LEU A 181 3.62 4.35 -10.36
N TRP A 182 4.35 3.29 -9.99
CA TRP A 182 3.94 2.35 -8.95
C TRP A 182 3.83 3.04 -7.60
N ASP A 183 4.89 3.71 -7.15
CA ASP A 183 4.93 4.39 -5.85
C ASP A 183 3.84 5.48 -5.77
N TRP A 184 3.69 6.25 -6.84
CA TRP A 184 2.63 7.25 -6.99
C TRP A 184 1.24 6.62 -6.84
N SER A 185 0.96 5.56 -7.59
CA SER A 185 -0.34 4.89 -7.58
C SER A 185 -0.61 4.16 -6.27
N LEU A 186 0.43 3.59 -5.63
CA LEU A 186 0.32 2.84 -4.38
C LEU A 186 -0.19 3.74 -3.25
N ILE A 187 0.36 4.94 -3.08
CA ILE A 187 -0.10 5.87 -2.03
C ILE A 187 -1.56 6.28 -2.28
N VAL A 188 -1.95 6.57 -3.53
CA VAL A 188 -3.34 6.89 -3.85
C VAL A 188 -4.27 5.71 -3.52
N ALA A 189 -3.85 4.49 -3.86
CA ALA A 189 -4.62 3.28 -3.59
C ALA A 189 -4.71 2.96 -2.09
N ALA A 190 -3.64 3.17 -1.33
CA ALA A 190 -3.61 2.99 0.12
C ALA A 190 -4.61 3.92 0.83
N LEU A 191 -4.57 5.22 0.49
CA LEU A 191 -5.53 6.21 1.00
C LEU A 191 -6.96 5.87 0.60
N TYR A 192 -7.15 5.41 -0.64
CA TYR A 192 -8.48 5.07 -1.16
C TYR A 192 -9.05 3.82 -0.47
N LYS A 193 -8.26 2.74 -0.35
CA LYS A 193 -8.64 1.51 0.36
C LYS A 193 -9.05 1.82 1.80
N ALA A 194 -8.21 2.57 2.53
CA ALA A 194 -8.50 2.98 3.90
C ALA A 194 -9.80 3.82 4.00
N ALA A 195 -10.08 4.69 3.03
CA ALA A 195 -11.33 5.45 3.02
C ALA A 195 -12.57 4.54 2.80
N LEU A 196 -12.47 3.53 1.94
CA LEU A 196 -13.56 2.57 1.73
C LEU A 196 -13.81 1.68 2.95
N ALA A 197 -12.73 1.16 3.55
CA ALA A 197 -12.83 0.38 4.78
C ALA A 197 -13.46 1.20 5.91
N GLY A 198 -13.01 2.45 6.10
CA GLY A 198 -13.64 3.38 7.05
C GLY A 198 -15.13 3.58 6.79
N ALA A 199 -15.53 3.73 5.53
CA ALA A 199 -16.94 3.92 5.17
C ALA A 199 -17.81 2.68 5.49
N LEU A 200 -17.30 1.46 5.28
CA LEU A 200 -18.00 0.23 5.68
C LEU A 200 -18.08 0.07 7.21
N LEU A 201 -17.07 0.56 7.94
CA LEU A 201 -17.08 0.62 9.40
C LEU A 201 -18.02 1.72 9.95
N GLY A 202 -18.68 2.49 9.08
CA GLY A 202 -19.66 3.51 9.45
C GLY A 202 -19.13 4.95 9.40
N TYR A 203 -17.86 5.15 9.03
CA TYR A 203 -17.25 6.46 8.86
C TYR A 203 -17.16 6.87 7.38
N LYS A 204 -18.21 7.52 6.88
CA LYS A 204 -18.30 7.99 5.48
C LYS A 204 -18.49 9.51 5.42
N PRO A 205 -17.44 10.31 5.73
CA PRO A 205 -17.54 11.77 5.67
C PRO A 205 -17.65 12.25 4.21
N ASP A 206 -17.83 13.56 4.01
CA ASP A 206 -17.60 14.16 2.70
C ASP A 206 -16.14 13.86 2.27
N PRO A 207 -15.87 13.61 0.97
CA PRO A 207 -14.53 13.32 0.51
C PRO A 207 -13.49 14.36 0.96
N ASN A 208 -13.80 15.66 1.00
CA ASN A 208 -12.83 16.66 1.45
C ASN A 208 -12.57 16.61 2.96
N GLU A 209 -13.42 15.94 3.72
CA GLU A 209 -13.28 15.74 5.17
C GLU A 209 -12.63 14.40 5.52
N LEU A 210 -12.23 13.59 4.52
CA LEU A 210 -11.50 12.36 4.75
C LEU A 210 -10.21 12.59 5.55
N ARG A 211 -9.94 11.62 6.42
CA ARG A 211 -8.74 11.53 7.24
C ARG A 211 -8.22 10.10 7.25
N TRP A 212 -6.94 9.98 7.58
CA TRP A 212 -6.24 8.71 7.70
C TRP A 212 -5.44 8.68 8.99
N ARG A 213 -4.98 7.48 9.34
CA ARG A 213 -4.04 7.22 10.42
C ARG A 213 -2.96 6.28 9.91
N LEU A 214 -1.82 6.28 10.57
CA LEU A 214 -0.81 5.26 10.45
C LEU A 214 -1.04 4.21 11.54
N LEU A 215 -0.84 2.95 11.15
CA LEU A 215 -0.73 1.81 12.06
C LEU A 215 0.67 1.25 11.89
N SER A 216 1.42 1.08 12.98
CA SER A 216 2.74 0.46 12.95
C SER A 216 2.78 -0.84 13.74
N VAL A 217 3.50 -1.81 13.20
CA VAL A 217 3.87 -3.06 13.87
C VAL A 217 5.39 -3.05 13.97
N ARG A 218 5.92 -2.71 15.14
CA ARG A 218 7.34 -2.41 15.37
C ARG A 218 7.97 -3.36 16.37
N PHE A 219 9.26 -3.63 16.22
CA PHE A 219 10.05 -4.45 17.14
C PHE A 219 11.55 -4.16 17.00
N ASP A 220 12.38 -4.61 17.94
CA ASP A 220 13.85 -4.49 17.85
C ASP A 220 14.44 -5.58 16.96
N GLY A 221 14.19 -5.47 15.65
CA GLY A 221 14.63 -6.48 14.69
C GLY A 221 16.14 -6.50 14.52
N LEU A 222 16.78 -5.32 14.52
CA LEU A 222 18.24 -5.24 14.46
C LEU A 222 18.90 -5.86 15.71
N GLY A 223 18.37 -5.59 16.91
CA GLY A 223 18.81 -6.24 18.15
C GLY A 223 18.67 -7.76 18.05
N PHE A 224 17.49 -8.24 17.68
CA PHE A 224 17.20 -9.66 17.50
C PHE A 224 18.12 -10.35 16.48
N LEU A 225 18.40 -9.71 15.34
CA LEU A 225 19.30 -10.24 14.33
C LEU A 225 20.76 -10.27 14.81
N SER A 226 21.18 -9.27 15.61
CA SER A 226 22.56 -9.13 16.09
C SER A 226 23.00 -10.22 17.08
N GLU A 227 22.05 -10.89 17.72
CA GLU A 227 22.31 -12.01 18.64
C GLU A 227 22.65 -13.34 17.94
N ALA A 228 22.51 -13.40 16.60
CA ALA A 228 22.86 -14.59 15.84
C ALA A 228 24.38 -14.82 15.80
N HIS A 229 24.82 -16.02 16.22
CA HIS A 229 26.25 -16.36 16.29
C HIS A 229 26.80 -16.97 14.98
N ARG A 230 25.92 -17.48 14.12
CA ARG A 230 26.27 -18.09 12.82
C ARG A 230 25.43 -17.47 11.70
N ILE A 231 25.99 -17.44 10.49
CA ILE A 231 25.30 -16.90 9.31
C ILE A 231 23.97 -17.64 9.02
N PRO A 232 23.88 -18.99 9.11
CA PRO A 232 22.60 -19.68 8.95
C PRO A 232 21.54 -19.23 9.98
N ASP A 233 21.94 -19.01 11.23
CA ASP A 233 21.06 -18.54 12.30
C ASP A 233 20.54 -17.12 11.98
N LEU A 234 21.42 -16.24 11.51
CA LEU A 234 21.08 -14.87 11.08
C LEU A 234 20.08 -14.88 9.92
N LEU A 235 20.34 -15.69 8.89
CA LEU A 235 19.47 -15.79 7.72
C LEU A 235 18.11 -16.38 8.10
N GLY A 236 18.08 -17.40 8.96
CA GLY A 236 16.83 -17.98 9.45
C GLY A 236 16.01 -16.99 10.28
N ARG A 237 16.65 -16.22 11.16
CA ARG A 237 15.99 -15.16 11.95
C ARG A 237 15.42 -14.08 11.04
N LYS A 238 16.18 -13.66 10.01
CA LYS A 238 15.73 -12.68 9.02
C LYS A 238 14.50 -13.17 8.26
N GLU A 239 14.54 -14.38 7.74
CA GLU A 239 13.42 -15.01 7.02
C GLU A 239 12.17 -15.12 7.93
N ALA A 240 12.35 -15.49 9.20
CA ALA A 240 11.24 -15.55 10.16
C ALA A 240 10.57 -14.19 10.39
N LEU A 241 11.35 -13.10 10.49
CA LEU A 241 10.81 -11.74 10.62
C LEU A 241 10.07 -11.29 9.34
N GLU A 242 10.63 -11.58 8.17
CA GLU A 242 10.00 -11.29 6.88
C GLU A 242 8.64 -12.01 6.77
N ASN A 243 8.60 -13.31 7.11
CA ASN A 243 7.37 -14.11 7.13
C ASN A 243 6.34 -13.60 8.15
N ALA A 244 6.78 -13.20 9.36
CA ALA A 244 5.91 -12.62 10.38
C ALA A 244 5.23 -11.33 9.91
N LEU A 245 5.98 -10.43 9.26
CA LEU A 245 5.43 -9.22 8.68
C LEU A 245 4.53 -9.51 7.47
N ASP A 246 4.84 -10.51 6.65
CA ASP A 246 4.00 -10.94 5.52
C ASP A 246 2.65 -11.49 5.97
N LYS A 247 2.59 -12.26 7.06
CA LYS A 247 1.32 -12.72 7.64
C LYS A 247 0.48 -11.57 8.18
N VAL A 248 1.10 -10.59 8.83
CA VAL A 248 0.40 -9.36 9.26
C VAL A 248 -0.11 -8.56 8.06
N LYS A 249 0.68 -8.46 6.99
CA LYS A 249 0.29 -7.79 5.76
C LYS A 249 -0.90 -8.49 5.09
N GLU A 250 -0.89 -9.83 5.02
CA GLU A 250 -2.01 -10.62 4.49
C GLU A 250 -3.30 -10.35 5.27
N LEU A 251 -3.22 -10.32 6.60
CA LEU A 251 -4.33 -9.97 7.48
C LEU A 251 -4.92 -8.58 7.17
N LEU A 252 -4.06 -7.55 7.06
CA LEU A 252 -4.49 -6.15 6.94
C LEU A 252 -4.80 -5.69 5.52
N GLU A 253 -4.23 -6.34 4.49
CA GLU A 253 -4.46 -5.96 3.10
C GLU A 253 -5.50 -6.81 2.38
N VAL A 254 -5.70 -8.06 2.83
CA VAL A 254 -6.50 -9.07 2.11
C VAL A 254 -7.64 -9.62 2.96
N GLU A 255 -7.35 -10.19 4.14
CA GLU A 255 -8.37 -10.82 4.97
C GLU A 255 -9.37 -9.79 5.50
N TYR A 256 -8.84 -8.72 6.10
CA TYR A 256 -9.57 -7.52 6.47
C TYR A 256 -8.91 -6.36 5.73
N PRO A 257 -9.38 -5.97 4.52
CA PRO A 257 -8.71 -4.99 3.65
C PRO A 257 -8.84 -3.55 4.21
N LEU A 258 -8.22 -3.35 5.36
CA LEU A 258 -8.29 -2.20 6.24
C LEU A 258 -7.14 -1.25 5.96
N GLY A 259 -5.97 -1.80 5.62
CA GLY A 259 -4.74 -1.05 5.46
C GLY A 259 -3.97 -1.41 4.20
N THR A 260 -2.93 -0.64 3.92
CA THR A 260 -1.93 -0.93 2.89
C THR A 260 -0.58 -0.56 3.43
N GLU A 261 0.39 -1.47 3.32
CA GLU A 261 1.75 -1.26 3.79
C GLU A 261 2.44 -0.22 2.90
N ILE A 262 2.90 0.86 3.50
CA ILE A 262 3.59 1.96 2.81
C ILE A 262 5.07 2.04 3.15
N TYR A 263 5.50 1.32 4.19
CA TYR A 263 6.88 1.29 4.65
C TYR A 263 7.17 -0.02 5.38
N ARG A 264 8.37 -0.56 5.15
CA ARG A 264 8.92 -1.72 5.86
C ARG A 264 10.43 -1.57 5.99
N ASP A 265 10.95 -1.89 7.16
CA ASP A 265 12.38 -2.01 7.45
C ASP A 265 12.64 -3.26 8.32
N GLU A 266 13.88 -3.44 8.77
CA GLU A 266 14.26 -4.55 9.66
C GLU A 266 13.53 -4.54 11.01
N ASN A 267 12.98 -3.39 11.41
CA ASN A 267 12.35 -3.15 12.70
C ASN A 267 10.81 -3.08 12.59
N GLY A 268 10.22 -3.40 11.45
CA GLY A 268 8.77 -3.56 11.30
C GLY A 268 8.16 -2.91 10.06
N SER A 269 6.83 -2.76 10.12
CA SER A 269 5.99 -2.26 9.02
C SER A 269 5.07 -1.13 9.46
N ILE A 270 4.73 -0.25 8.52
CA ILE A 270 3.76 0.85 8.70
C ILE A 270 2.70 0.79 7.60
N TYR A 271 1.44 0.95 8.00
CA TYR A 271 0.27 0.88 7.16
C TYR A 271 -0.52 2.17 7.21
N VAL A 272 -1.10 2.59 6.08
CA VAL A 272 -2.16 3.61 6.07
C VAL A 272 -3.49 2.93 6.35
N VAL A 273 -4.23 3.42 7.35
CA VAL A 273 -5.50 2.86 7.83
C VAL A 273 -6.56 3.96 7.98
N PRO A 274 -7.85 3.61 8.20
CA PRO A 274 -8.91 4.61 8.32
C PRO A 274 -8.70 5.54 9.53
N GLY A 275 -8.85 6.84 9.30
CA GLY A 275 -8.77 7.87 10.34
C GLY A 275 -10.12 8.54 10.56
N CYS A 276 -10.59 8.61 11.81
CA CYS A 276 -11.83 9.30 12.18
C CYS A 276 -11.60 10.21 13.38
N GLN A 277 -12.26 11.37 13.40
CA GLN A 277 -12.27 12.30 14.54
C GLN A 277 -13.44 12.07 15.50
N ASP A 278 -14.37 11.18 15.16
CA ASP A 278 -15.53 10.87 16.00
C ASP A 278 -15.09 10.02 17.20
N GLU A 279 -15.14 10.60 18.39
CA GLU A 279 -14.83 9.92 19.65
C GLU A 279 -15.74 8.72 19.93
N ASN A 280 -16.89 8.63 19.25
CA ASN A 280 -17.83 7.50 19.39
C ASN A 280 -17.43 6.29 18.53
N LEU A 281 -16.49 6.44 17.60
CA LEU A 281 -16.00 5.31 16.81
C LEU A 281 -14.97 4.52 17.63
N GLN A 282 -15.20 3.21 17.69
CA GLN A 282 -14.34 2.28 18.40
C GLN A 282 -12.89 2.40 17.91
N ASN A 283 -11.94 2.29 18.84
CA ASN A 283 -10.54 2.26 18.50
C ASN A 283 -10.28 1.15 17.47
N LEU A 284 -9.49 1.47 16.43
CA LEU A 284 -9.24 0.56 15.33
C LEU A 284 -8.66 -0.78 15.79
N LEU A 285 -7.79 -0.73 16.81
CA LEU A 285 -7.16 -1.92 17.37
C LEU A 285 -8.10 -2.77 18.22
N ASP A 286 -9.24 -2.22 18.63
CA ASP A 286 -10.25 -2.89 19.44
C ASP A 286 -11.39 -3.47 18.58
N LEU A 287 -11.39 -3.25 17.26
CA LEU A 287 -12.37 -3.86 16.33
C LEU A 287 -12.30 -5.37 16.45
N LYS A 288 -13.46 -6.03 16.47
CA LYS A 288 -13.56 -7.47 16.73
C LYS A 288 -13.93 -8.28 15.50
N ASP A 289 -13.41 -9.50 15.42
CA ASP A 289 -13.89 -10.55 14.52
C ASP A 289 -15.20 -11.19 15.02
N GLU A 290 -15.69 -12.19 14.30
CA GLU A 290 -16.88 -12.96 14.69
C GLU A 290 -16.71 -13.75 16.00
N ASN A 291 -15.47 -14.07 16.38
CA ASN A 291 -15.12 -14.82 17.59
C ASN A 291 -14.87 -13.90 18.81
N GLY A 292 -14.85 -12.58 18.60
CA GLY A 292 -14.62 -11.59 19.63
C GLY A 292 -13.16 -11.20 19.86
N HIS A 293 -12.22 -11.72 19.07
CA HIS A 293 -10.81 -11.33 19.08
C HIS A 293 -10.67 -9.94 18.48
N THR A 294 -9.89 -9.10 19.15
CA THR A 294 -9.57 -7.75 18.69
C THR A 294 -8.55 -7.78 17.56
N LEU A 295 -8.54 -6.75 16.71
CA LEU A 295 -7.55 -6.58 15.66
C LEU A 295 -6.12 -6.63 16.21
N ARG A 296 -5.88 -6.07 17.40
CA ARG A 296 -4.59 -6.17 18.09
C ARG A 296 -4.17 -7.61 18.36
N GLU A 297 -5.09 -8.42 18.87
CA GLU A 297 -4.84 -9.85 19.16
C GLU A 297 -4.57 -10.62 17.87
N LEU A 298 -5.35 -10.37 16.82
CA LEU A 298 -5.17 -11.00 15.50
C LEU A 298 -3.82 -10.65 14.87
N ILE A 299 -3.38 -9.38 14.93
CA ILE A 299 -2.06 -8.96 14.45
C ILE A 299 -0.95 -9.70 15.22
N ARG A 300 -1.04 -9.76 16.55
CA ARG A 300 -0.07 -10.49 17.38
C ARG A 300 -0.02 -11.97 17.04
N GLU A 301 -1.19 -12.57 16.84
CA GLU A 301 -1.29 -13.98 16.49
C GLU A 301 -0.67 -14.27 15.12
N GLN A 302 -0.98 -13.47 14.10
CA GLN A 302 -0.41 -13.65 12.75
C GLN A 302 1.09 -13.42 12.73
N PHE A 303 1.57 -12.42 13.48
CA PHE A 303 3.00 -12.21 13.68
C PHE A 303 3.66 -13.43 14.32
N LYS A 304 3.09 -13.96 15.42
CA LYS A 304 3.56 -15.17 16.11
C LYS A 304 3.60 -16.37 15.15
N ARG A 305 2.55 -16.56 14.34
CA ARG A 305 2.45 -17.65 13.35
C ARG A 305 3.55 -17.56 12.30
N GLY A 306 3.86 -16.36 11.78
CA GLY A 306 4.92 -16.20 10.78
C GLY A 306 6.34 -16.40 11.32
N LEU A 307 6.54 -16.34 12.65
CA LEU A 307 7.79 -16.74 13.29
C LEU A 307 7.99 -18.26 13.37
N MET A 308 6.95 -19.06 13.08
CA MET A 308 7.01 -20.53 13.11
C MET A 308 7.36 -21.08 11.73
N LYS A 309 8.26 -22.07 11.65
CA LYS A 309 8.54 -22.78 10.39
C LYS A 309 7.44 -23.79 10.08
N GLU A 310 6.80 -23.68 8.91
CA GLU A 310 5.75 -24.61 8.44
C GLU A 310 6.27 -26.04 8.11
N GLN A 311 7.58 -26.28 8.09
CA GLN A 311 8.17 -27.48 7.47
C GLN A 311 8.57 -28.63 8.42
N SER A 312 8.31 -28.58 9.73
CA SER A 312 8.56 -29.72 10.62
C SER A 312 7.26 -30.36 11.11
N GLU A 313 7.21 -31.70 11.11
CA GLU A 313 6.09 -32.52 11.62
C GLU A 313 5.75 -32.26 13.10
N GLU A 314 6.58 -31.48 13.80
CA GLU A 314 6.31 -30.91 15.12
C GLU A 314 6.44 -29.38 15.06
N PRO A 315 5.45 -28.61 15.54
CA PRO A 315 5.56 -27.16 15.63
C PRO A 315 6.60 -26.81 16.69
N LYS A 316 7.82 -26.49 16.26
CA LYS A 316 8.81 -25.91 17.15
C LYS A 316 8.42 -24.44 17.35
N GLU A 317 8.07 -24.06 18.58
CA GLU A 317 7.80 -22.67 19.02
C GLU A 317 9.02 -21.91 19.64
N PRO A 318 10.28 -21.97 19.16
CA PRO A 318 11.39 -21.45 19.96
C PRO A 318 11.58 -19.94 19.91
N ILE A 319 11.17 -19.26 18.84
CA ILE A 319 11.41 -17.79 18.66
C ILE A 319 10.16 -16.93 18.85
N ALA A 320 8.98 -17.54 18.89
CA ALA A 320 7.70 -16.84 18.98
C ALA A 320 7.55 -15.99 20.26
N GLY A 321 8.32 -16.30 21.31
CA GLY A 321 8.40 -15.51 22.55
C GLY A 321 9.66 -14.65 22.68
N GLU A 322 10.65 -14.78 21.79
CA GLU A 322 11.87 -13.96 21.83
C GLU A 322 11.61 -12.53 21.36
N ILE A 323 10.65 -12.35 20.46
CA ILE A 323 10.30 -11.04 19.90
C ILE A 323 8.78 -10.85 19.84
N ILE A 324 8.32 -9.76 20.44
CA ILE A 324 6.91 -9.38 20.50
C ILE A 324 6.75 -8.02 19.84
N PRO A 325 5.84 -7.84 18.88
CA PRO A 325 5.65 -6.55 18.24
C PRO A 325 4.89 -5.58 19.16
N GLU A 326 5.35 -4.35 19.19
CA GLU A 326 4.58 -3.19 19.60
C GLU A 326 3.65 -2.78 18.44
N ILE A 327 2.37 -2.58 18.76
CA ILE A 327 1.33 -2.24 17.78
C ILE A 327 0.72 -0.93 18.20
N GLU A 328 0.89 0.08 17.36
CA GLU A 328 0.42 1.44 17.60
C GLU A 328 -0.38 1.97 16.42
N VAL A 329 -1.30 2.88 16.72
CA VAL A 329 -2.05 3.65 15.73
C VAL A 329 -1.98 5.11 16.16
N ASP A 330 -1.88 6.02 15.19
CA ASP A 330 -1.92 7.45 15.43
C ASP A 330 -3.03 7.85 16.42
N GLU A 331 -2.67 8.63 17.45
CA GLU A 331 -3.65 9.20 18.38
C GLU A 331 -4.63 10.13 17.67
N LYS A 332 -4.13 10.90 16.69
CA LYS A 332 -4.90 11.89 15.93
C LYS A 332 -4.83 11.61 14.44
N PRO A 333 -5.95 11.66 13.73
CA PRO A 333 -5.96 11.43 12.29
C PRO A 333 -5.50 12.68 11.53
N TRP A 334 -4.94 12.49 10.33
CA TRP A 334 -4.36 13.52 9.47
C TRP A 334 -5.02 13.56 8.08
N TRP A 335 -4.88 14.65 7.31
CA TRP A 335 -5.48 14.81 5.97
C TRP A 335 -4.47 15.00 4.82
N ALA A 336 -3.17 14.97 5.07
CA ALA A 336 -2.11 15.30 4.11
C ALA A 336 -2.32 16.69 3.46
N GLN A 337 -2.35 16.79 2.13
CA GLN A 337 -2.60 18.06 1.46
C GLN A 337 -4.03 18.58 1.71
N ASP A 338 -4.14 19.87 2.04
CA ASP A 338 -5.38 20.60 2.26
C ASP A 338 -6.23 20.62 0.98
N PRO A 339 -7.47 20.12 0.99
CA PRO A 339 -8.36 20.17 -0.18
C PRO A 339 -8.60 21.59 -0.72
N ARG A 340 -8.38 22.63 0.10
CA ARG A 340 -8.52 24.03 -0.27
C ARG A 340 -7.18 24.73 -0.51
N TRP A 341 -6.08 24.00 -0.72
CA TRP A 341 -4.74 24.57 -0.81
C TRP A 341 -4.62 25.72 -1.83
N LYS A 342 -5.36 25.66 -2.95
CA LYS A 342 -5.37 26.73 -3.97
C LYS A 342 -6.13 27.99 -3.58
N THR A 343 -7.05 27.92 -2.63
CA THR A 343 -8.01 29.01 -2.33
C THR A 343 -8.02 29.44 -0.87
N ARG A 344 -7.40 28.68 0.03
CA ARG A 344 -7.34 28.99 1.47
C ARG A 344 -6.36 30.13 1.76
N GLN A 345 -6.72 31.01 2.71
CA GLN A 345 -5.84 32.05 3.26
C GLN A 345 -5.65 31.84 4.79
N PRO A 346 -4.47 32.16 5.36
CA PRO A 346 -3.28 32.77 4.74
C PRO A 346 -2.42 31.80 3.90
N GLY A 347 -2.77 30.52 3.85
CA GLY A 347 -2.15 29.49 3.03
C GLY A 347 -2.84 28.12 3.24
N PRO A 348 -2.40 27.06 2.54
CA PRO A 348 -2.85 25.70 2.84
C PRO A 348 -2.61 25.36 4.31
N ARG A 349 -3.46 24.49 4.85
CA ARG A 349 -3.24 23.87 6.17
C ARG A 349 -3.03 22.39 6.00
N ASP A 350 -1.90 22.01 5.42
CA ASP A 350 -1.55 20.61 5.26
C ASP A 350 -1.31 19.96 6.64
N GLU A 351 -1.68 18.69 6.78
CA GLU A 351 -1.39 17.87 7.97
C GLU A 351 -0.74 16.57 7.47
N PRO A 352 0.60 16.54 7.30
CA PRO A 352 1.31 15.35 6.86
C PRO A 352 1.16 14.19 7.86
N PRO A 353 1.31 12.93 7.41
CA PRO A 353 1.38 11.79 8.32
C PRO A 353 2.57 11.94 9.30
N PRO A 354 2.41 11.66 10.59
CA PRO A 354 3.48 11.79 11.59
C PRO A 354 4.43 10.58 11.56
N ILE A 355 4.94 10.20 10.38
CA ILE A 355 5.71 8.95 10.20
C ILE A 355 6.92 8.84 11.13
N GLY A 356 7.55 9.96 11.50
CA GLY A 356 8.68 9.98 12.42
C GLY A 356 8.37 9.45 13.82
N ASP A 357 7.11 9.51 14.26
CA ASP A 357 6.70 8.94 15.55
C ASP A 357 6.69 7.40 15.52
N HIS A 358 6.38 6.81 14.36
CA HIS A 358 6.36 5.36 14.12
C HIS A 358 7.72 4.75 13.76
N LEU A 359 8.74 5.57 13.50
CA LEU A 359 10.10 5.14 13.16
C LEU A 359 11.05 5.11 14.37
N ARG A 360 10.52 5.40 15.57
CA ARG A 360 11.32 5.38 16.80
C ARG A 360 11.71 3.94 17.13
N THR A 361 12.93 3.77 17.67
CA THR A 361 13.40 2.48 18.14
C THR A 361 12.50 1.98 19.27
N VAL A 362 11.98 0.77 19.12
CA VAL A 362 11.19 0.08 20.13
C VAL A 362 12.11 -0.90 20.86
N ALA A 363 12.03 -0.94 22.18
CA ALA A 363 12.65 -1.99 22.97
C ALA A 363 11.62 -3.09 23.21
N THR A 364 11.80 -4.25 22.59
CA THR A 364 10.91 -5.39 22.79
C THR A 364 11.35 -6.23 23.98
N VAL A 365 10.42 -6.52 24.88
CA VAL A 365 10.65 -7.42 26.01
C VAL A 365 10.16 -8.81 25.63
N PRO A 366 10.99 -9.86 25.73
CA PRO A 366 10.58 -11.22 25.43
C PRO A 366 9.53 -11.73 26.43
N ASP A 367 8.68 -12.65 25.98
CA ASP A 367 7.72 -13.35 26.83
C ASP A 367 8.43 -14.51 27.55
N LEU A 368 8.91 -14.22 28.76
CA LEU A 368 9.68 -15.18 29.56
C LEU A 368 8.87 -16.41 29.95
N ASP A 369 7.55 -16.26 30.16
CA ASP A 369 6.68 -17.38 30.55
C ASP A 369 6.47 -18.31 29.35
N ALA A 370 6.15 -17.75 28.18
CA ALA A 370 6.02 -18.53 26.94
C ALA A 370 7.34 -19.21 26.55
N LEU A 371 8.48 -18.53 26.70
CA LEU A 371 9.80 -19.12 26.45
C LEU A 371 10.09 -20.26 27.43
N SER A 372 9.80 -20.07 28.72
CA SER A 372 9.99 -21.10 29.75
C SER A 372 9.14 -22.34 29.47
N GLU A 373 7.87 -22.18 29.11
CA GLU A 373 6.98 -23.29 28.73
C GLU A 373 7.48 -24.03 27.49
N SER A 374 7.86 -23.28 26.45
CA SER A 374 8.45 -23.83 25.22
C SER A 374 9.70 -24.65 25.52
N TRP A 375 10.62 -24.12 26.32
CA TRP A 375 11.85 -24.82 26.70
C TRP A 375 11.60 -26.08 27.55
N GLN A 376 10.59 -26.06 28.43
CA GLN A 376 10.20 -27.22 29.23
C GLN A 376 9.53 -28.31 28.40
N SER A 377 8.86 -27.94 27.30
CA SER A 377 8.22 -28.88 26.38
C SER A 377 9.22 -29.65 25.50
N LEU A 378 10.45 -29.13 25.33
CA LEU A 378 11.49 -29.78 24.54
C LEU A 378 12.04 -31.01 25.27
N SER A 379 11.82 -32.19 24.68
CA SER A 379 12.23 -33.48 25.26
C SER A 379 13.75 -33.70 25.32
N LYS A 380 14.54 -32.88 24.58
CA LYS A 380 16.01 -32.78 24.65
C LYS A 380 16.44 -31.34 24.36
N PRO A 381 17.54 -30.85 24.98
CA PRO A 381 18.18 -29.63 24.52
C PRO A 381 18.71 -29.87 23.10
N GLU A 382 18.18 -29.15 22.11
CA GLU A 382 18.68 -29.24 20.74
C GLU A 382 20.04 -28.51 20.66
N GLU A 383 21.09 -29.21 20.21
CA GLU A 383 22.41 -28.60 19.95
C GLU A 383 22.43 -27.75 18.67
N VAL A 384 21.32 -27.72 17.94
CA VAL A 384 21.19 -27.05 16.64
C VAL A 384 20.16 -25.94 16.73
N CYS A 385 20.41 -24.84 16.02
CA CYS A 385 19.52 -23.69 16.01
C CYS A 385 18.17 -24.12 15.46
N THR A 386 17.14 -23.97 16.27
CA THR A 386 15.76 -24.34 15.96
C THR A 386 15.15 -23.53 14.81
N VAL A 387 15.78 -22.42 14.44
CA VAL A 387 15.41 -21.61 13.28
C VAL A 387 16.04 -22.16 12.02
N CYS A 388 17.31 -22.58 11.99
CA CYS A 388 17.96 -23.02 10.76
C CYS A 388 17.98 -24.55 10.54
N GLY A 389 17.68 -25.34 11.57
CA GLY A 389 17.69 -26.81 11.51
C GLY A 389 19.01 -27.41 11.96
#